data_AF-A0A2X2VCZ2-F1
#
_entry.id   AF-A0A2X2VCZ2-F1
#
_cell.length_a   1.000
_cell.length_b   1.000
_cell.length_c   1.000
_cell.angle_alpha   90.00
_cell.angle_beta   90.00
_cell.angle_gamma   90.00
#
_symmetry.space_group_name_H-M   'P 1'
#
loop_
_entity.id
_entity.type
_entity.pdbx_description
1 polymer ?
#
loop_
_entity_poly.entity_id
_entity_poly.type
_entity_poly.pdbx_seq_one_letter_code
_entity_poly.pdbx_strand_id
1 'polypeptide(L)'
;MVGFDIDLAKELCKRINTQCTFVENPLDALIPSLKAKKIDAIMSSLSITEKRQQEIAFTDKFYAADSRLVVAKDSDIQPTVESLKGKRVGVLQGHHAGNVW
;
A
#
# COMPACT_ATOMS: atom_id res chain seq x y z
N MET A 1 -14.88 -2.40 10.39
CA MET A 1 -13.60 -2.60 9.69
C MET A 1 -12.90 -3.81 10.31
N VAL A 2 -12.41 -4.74 9.49
CA VAL A 2 -11.70 -5.97 9.89
C VAL A 2 -10.53 -6.19 8.93
N GLY A 3 -9.51 -6.92 9.37
CA GLY A 3 -8.32 -7.22 8.55
C GLY A 3 -7.02 -6.96 9.30
N PHE A 4 -5.92 -7.42 8.71
CA PHE A 4 -4.60 -7.41 9.33
C PHE A 4 -4.17 -6.03 9.87
N ASP A 5 -4.24 -4.98 9.06
CA ASP A 5 -3.84 -3.63 9.49
C ASP A 5 -4.74 -3.08 10.61
N ILE A 6 -6.02 -3.46 10.64
CA ILE A 6 -6.97 -3.05 11.68
C ILE A 6 -6.67 -3.75 13.00
N ASP A 7 -6.38 -5.04 12.97
CA ASP A 7 -6.05 -5.79 14.18
C ASP A 7 -4.71 -5.32 14.75
N LEU A 8 -3.73 -5.03 13.89
CA LEU A 8 -2.46 -4.43 14.29
C LEU A 8 -2.66 -3.04 14.91
N ALA A 9 -3.44 -2.17 14.27
CA ALA A 9 -3.71 -0.84 14.79
C ALA A 9 -4.44 -0.89 16.14
N LYS A 10 -5.46 -1.73 16.30
CA LYS A 10 -6.16 -1.90 17.59
C LYS A 10 -5.21 -2.31 18.72
N GLU A 11 -4.33 -3.27 18.45
CA GLU A 11 -3.34 -3.72 19.43
C GLU A 11 -2.31 -2.62 19.76
N LEU A 12 -1.86 -1.85 18.75
CA LEU A 12 -1.00 -0.68 18.97
C LEU A 12 -1.69 0.35 19.89
N CYS A 13 -2.93 0.73 19.58
CA CYS A 13 -3.68 1.73 20.34
C CYS A 13 -3.91 1.30 21.79
N LYS A 14 -4.18 0.01 22.00
CA LYS A 14 -4.26 -0.60 23.33
C LYS A 14 -2.95 -0.46 24.11
N ARG A 15 -1.80 -0.75 23.48
CA ARG A 15 -0.48 -0.68 24.15
C ARG A 15 -0.07 0.74 24.53
N ILE A 16 -0.42 1.73 23.71
CA ILE A 16 -0.13 3.14 23.97
C ILE A 16 -1.24 3.85 24.75
N ASN A 17 -2.27 3.11 25.20
CA ASN A 17 -3.42 3.60 25.96
C ASN A 17 -4.12 4.80 25.29
N THR A 18 -4.41 4.69 23.99
CA THR A 18 -5.12 5.71 23.22
C THR A 18 -6.37 5.16 22.55
N GLN A 19 -7.32 6.05 22.24
CA GLN A 19 -8.48 5.73 21.42
C GLN A 19 -8.12 5.94 19.95
N CYS A 20 -8.39 4.93 19.12
CA CYS A 20 -8.19 5.04 17.68
C CYS A 20 -9.50 5.19 16.93
N THR A 21 -9.48 6.09 15.96
CA THR A 21 -10.55 6.33 15.00
C THR A 21 -10.01 5.95 13.63
N PHE A 22 -10.74 5.09 12.92
CA PHE A 22 -10.33 4.62 11.60
C PHE A 22 -10.98 5.48 10.52
N VAL A 23 -10.16 5.98 9.60
CA VAL A 23 -10.60 6.77 8.44
C VAL A 23 -10.19 6.00 7.18
N GLU A 24 -11.14 5.79 6.28
CA GLU A 24 -10.91 5.13 5.00
C GLU A 24 -10.64 6.18 3.91
N ASN A 25 -9.55 5.99 3.17
CA ASN A 25 -9.12 6.88 2.11
C ASN A 25 -8.56 6.07 0.92
N PRO A 26 -8.70 6.58 -0.32
CA PRO A 26 -7.93 6.06 -1.45
C PRO A 26 -6.42 6.08 -1.17
N LEU A 27 -5.69 5.09 -1.71
CA LEU A 27 -4.25 4.90 -1.44
C LEU A 27 -3.40 6.13 -1.77
N ASP A 28 -3.71 6.82 -2.87
CA ASP A 28 -3.02 8.02 -3.34
C ASP A 28 -3.32 9.26 -2.47
N ALA A 29 -4.42 9.25 -1.72
CA ALA A 29 -4.80 10.32 -0.81
C ALA A 29 -4.16 10.18 0.60
N LEU A 30 -3.53 9.04 0.92
CA LEU A 30 -2.99 8.80 2.27
C LEU A 30 -1.87 9.77 2.66
N ILE A 31 -0.85 9.92 1.80
CA ILE A 31 0.29 10.82 2.07
C ILE A 31 -0.18 12.29 2.16
N PRO A 32 -0.97 12.82 1.20
CA PRO A 32 -1.53 14.17 1.33
C PRO A 32 -2.36 14.36 2.60
N SER A 33 -3.16 13.36 3.01
CA SER A 33 -4.00 13.44 4.21
C SER A 33 -3.17 13.49 5.49
N LEU A 34 -2.09 12.71 5.56
CA LEU A 34 -1.12 12.75 6.68
C LEU A 34 -0.43 14.12 6.75
N LYS A 35 0.08 14.63 5.61
CA LYS A 35 0.73 15.94 5.56
C LYS A 35 -0.21 17.09 5.91
N ALA A 36 -1.48 16.98 5.52
CA ALA A 36 -2.54 17.93 5.87
C ALA A 36 -3.09 17.75 7.30
N LYS A 37 -2.53 16.83 8.10
CA LYS A 37 -2.95 16.52 9.47
C LYS A 37 -4.43 16.12 9.59
N LYS A 38 -4.98 15.49 8.55
CA LYS A 38 -6.33 14.91 8.59
C LYS A 38 -6.35 13.52 9.24
N ILE A 39 -5.19 12.87 9.28
CA ILE A 39 -4.91 11.60 9.96
C ILE A 39 -3.55 11.70 10.64
N ASP A 40 -3.34 10.90 11.70
CA ASP A 40 -2.09 10.91 12.47
C ASP A 40 -1.10 9.82 12.04
N ALA A 41 -1.60 8.73 11.44
CA ALA A 41 -0.79 7.60 10.99
C ALA A 41 -1.44 6.88 9.80
N ILE A 42 -0.63 6.20 9.00
CA ILE A 42 -1.07 5.37 7.88
C ILE A 42 -0.87 3.89 8.24
N MET A 43 -1.96 3.15 8.43
CA MET A 43 -1.98 1.69 8.66
C MET A 43 -2.63 1.00 7.45
N SER A 44 -1.88 0.89 6.35
CA SER A 44 -2.43 0.42 5.05
C SER A 44 -1.37 -0.21 4.14
N SER A 45 -0.49 -1.06 4.69
CA SER A 45 0.57 -1.76 3.91
C SER A 45 1.42 -0.86 3.01
N LEU A 46 1.60 0.43 3.33
CA LEU A 46 2.17 1.39 2.39
C LEU A 46 3.64 1.06 2.09
N SER A 47 3.95 0.79 0.81
CA SER A 47 5.32 0.44 0.42
C SER A 47 6.29 1.59 0.66
N ILE A 48 7.42 1.27 1.27
CA ILE A 48 8.55 2.19 1.47
C ILE A 48 9.25 2.38 0.11
N THR A 49 9.35 3.63 -0.34
CA THR A 49 10.13 4.03 -1.52
C THR A 49 10.92 5.28 -1.19
N GLU A 50 12.04 5.52 -1.86
CA GLU A 50 12.88 6.71 -1.63
C GLU A 50 12.07 8.01 -1.71
N LYS A 51 11.25 8.15 -2.76
CA LYS A 51 10.36 9.30 -2.94
C LYS A 51 9.42 9.51 -1.75
N ARG A 52 8.90 8.44 -1.15
CA ARG A 52 8.00 8.55 0.01
C ARG A 52 8.75 8.84 1.30
N GLN A 53 9.94 8.28 1.47
CA GLN A 53 10.78 8.54 2.64
C GLN A 53 11.25 10.00 2.71
N GLN A 54 11.34 10.68 1.56
CA GLN A 54 11.59 12.13 1.51
C GLN A 54 10.38 12.97 1.99
N GLU A 55 9.17 12.41 1.93
CA GLU A 55 7.91 13.12 2.22
C GLU A 55 7.37 12.84 3.62
N ILE A 56 7.54 11.61 4.12
CA ILE A 56 7.01 11.13 5.41
C ILE A 56 7.97 10.16 6.08
N ALA A 57 7.89 10.08 7.41
CA ALA A 57 8.57 9.04 8.17
C ALA A 57 7.85 7.69 8.06
N PHE A 58 8.61 6.60 8.12
CA PHE A 58 8.10 5.24 8.17
C PHE A 58 8.54 4.57 9.47
N THR A 59 7.76 3.60 9.93
CA THR A 59 8.20 2.66 10.97
C THR A 59 9.25 1.70 10.41
N ASP A 60 9.82 0.88 11.29
CA ASP A 60 10.52 -0.32 10.84
C ASP A 60 9.59 -1.19 9.98
N LYS A 61 10.16 -1.80 8.95
CA LYS A 61 9.43 -2.70 8.06
C LYS A 61 9.09 -3.99 8.81
N PHE A 62 7.80 -4.25 9.01
CA PHE A 62 7.34 -5.43 9.75
C PHE A 62 6.81 -6.57 8.86
N TYR A 63 6.57 -6.32 7.56
CA TYR A 63 6.32 -7.36 6.55
C TYR A 63 6.64 -6.87 5.14
N ALA A 64 6.77 -7.81 4.20
CA ALA A 64 6.98 -7.55 2.78
C ALA A 64 6.00 -8.38 1.97
N ALA A 65 5.35 -7.76 0.98
CA ALA A 65 4.63 -8.45 -0.06
C ALA A 65 5.27 -8.08 -1.41
N ASP A 66 5.76 -9.08 -2.12
CA ASP A 66 6.28 -8.89 -3.46
C ASP A 66 5.13 -8.73 -4.46
N SER A 67 5.28 -7.80 -5.39
CA SER A 67 4.35 -7.69 -6.51
C SER A 67 4.45 -8.94 -7.39
N ARG A 68 3.30 -9.45 -7.84
CA ARG A 68 3.20 -10.59 -8.75
C ARG A 68 2.29 -10.24 -9.92
N LEU A 69 2.64 -10.73 -11.11
CA LEU A 69 1.74 -10.73 -12.26
C LEU A 69 0.67 -11.80 -12.05
N VAL A 70 -0.60 -11.41 -12.16
CA VAL A 70 -1.74 -12.32 -12.08
C VAL A 70 -2.45 -12.31 -13.42
N VAL A 71 -2.66 -13.49 -13.99
CA VAL A 71 -3.30 -13.70 -15.28
C VAL A 71 -4.38 -14.77 -15.17
N ALA A 72 -5.28 -14.85 -16.15
CA ALA A 72 -6.22 -15.96 -16.23
C ALA A 72 -5.46 -17.29 -16.38
N LYS A 73 -6.01 -18.37 -15.82
CA LYS A 73 -5.35 -19.69 -15.80
C LYS A 73 -4.94 -20.18 -17.20
N ASP A 74 -5.76 -19.87 -18.20
CA ASP A 74 -5.57 -20.31 -19.59
C ASP A 74 -4.91 -19.22 -20.46
N SER A 75 -4.22 -18.26 -19.84
CA SER A 75 -3.52 -17.17 -20.54
C SER A 75 -2.08 -17.57 -20.91
N ASP A 76 -1.68 -17.28 -22.14
CA ASP A 76 -0.29 -17.49 -22.61
C ASP A 76 0.71 -16.43 -22.10
N ILE A 77 0.22 -15.37 -21.43
CA ILE A 77 1.05 -14.29 -20.87
C ILE A 77 2.05 -14.86 -19.86
N GLN A 78 3.33 -14.61 -20.12
CA GLN A 78 4.44 -15.00 -19.26
C GLN A 78 4.79 -13.88 -18.27
N PRO A 79 5.49 -14.16 -17.16
CA PRO A 79 5.94 -13.12 -16.22
C PRO A 79 7.13 -12.33 -16.77
N THR A 80 7.05 -11.83 -18.01
CA THR A 80 8.07 -11.02 -18.67
C THR A 80 7.45 -9.77 -19.31
N VAL A 81 8.22 -8.68 -19.40
CA VAL A 81 7.77 -7.40 -19.95
C VAL A 81 7.37 -7.53 -21.42
N GLU A 82 8.09 -8.35 -22.18
CA GLU A 82 7.85 -8.56 -23.61
C GLU A 82 6.46 -9.15 -23.87
N SER A 83 6.01 -10.05 -23.00
CA SER A 83 4.69 -10.68 -23.12
C SER A 83 3.53 -9.70 -22.88
N LEU A 84 3.80 -8.59 -22.17
CA LEU A 84 2.83 -7.55 -21.85
C LEU A 84 2.67 -6.53 -22.99
N LYS A 85 3.54 -6.56 -24.01
CA LYS A 85 3.48 -5.61 -25.12
C LYS A 85 2.12 -5.69 -25.84
N GLY A 86 1.45 -4.55 -25.95
CA GLY A 86 0.11 -4.46 -26.56
C GLY A 86 -1.02 -5.04 -25.71
N LYS A 87 -0.76 -5.44 -24.46
CA LYS A 87 -1.79 -5.86 -23.50
C LYS A 87 -2.25 -4.68 -22.65
N ARG A 88 -3.44 -4.83 -22.08
CA ARG A 88 -3.97 -3.90 -21.08
C ARG A 88 -3.57 -4.39 -19.69
N VAL A 89 -2.80 -3.59 -18.97
CA VAL A 89 -2.34 -3.90 -17.61
C VAL A 89 -3.09 -3.02 -16.62
N GLY A 90 -3.71 -3.64 -15.62
CA GLY A 90 -4.36 -2.94 -14.52
C GLY A 90 -3.44 -2.88 -13.30
N VAL A 91 -3.29 -1.70 -12.71
CA VAL A 91 -2.56 -1.49 -11.46
C VAL A 91 -3.35 -0.54 -10.57
N LEU A 92 -3.22 -0.71 -9.25
CA LEU A 92 -3.80 0.24 -8.30
C LEU A 92 -3.05 1.57 -8.39
N GLN A 93 -3.77 2.68 -8.57
CA GLN A 93 -3.18 4.00 -8.63
C GLN A 93 -2.44 4.33 -7.33
N GLY A 94 -1.23 4.87 -7.45
CA GLY A 94 -0.37 5.13 -6.30
C GLY A 94 0.33 3.89 -5.73
N HIS A 95 0.12 2.69 -6.28
CA HIS A 95 0.89 1.51 -5.90
C HIS A 95 2.29 1.53 -6.54
N HIS A 96 3.31 1.02 -5.84
CA HIS A 96 4.70 1.03 -6.34
C HIS A 96 4.85 0.24 -7.66
N ALA A 97 4.10 -0.86 -7.82
CA ALA A 97 4.06 -1.66 -9.05
C ALA A 97 3.60 -0.89 -10.30
N GLY A 98 2.88 0.24 -10.14
CA GLY A 98 2.50 1.08 -11.28
C GLY A 98 3.68 1.77 -11.96
N ASN A 99 4.86 1.79 -11.31
CA ASN A 99 6.08 2.39 -11.84
C ASN A 99 7.08 1.34 -12.40
N VAL A 100 6.68 0.07 -12.47
CA VAL A 100 7.59 -1.07 -12.76
C VAL A 100 7.44 -1.58 -14.20
N TRP A 101 6.45 -1.11 -14.95
CA TRP A 101 6.12 -1.59 -16.31
C TRP A 101 6.28 -0.50 -17.36
#